data_AF-A0A1G6F2S0-F1
#
_entry.id   AF-A0A1G6F2S0-F1
#
_cell.length_a   1.000
_cell.length_b   1.000
_cell.length_c   1.000
_cell.angle_alpha   90.00
_cell.angle_beta   90.00
_cell.angle_gamma   90.00
#
_symmetry.space_group_name_H-M   'P 1'
#
loop_
_entity.id
_entity.type
_entity.pdbx_description
1 polymer ?
#
loop_
_entity_poly.entity_id
_entity_poly.type
_entity_poly.pdbx_seq_one_letter_code
_entity_poly.pdbx_strand_id
1 'polypeptide(L)'
;MIIGFVIWSLCAVLFFVIGVVDLKSKKPVGFFTGVKPPKITDVKNYNKAVAMLWFVTGIVFELIGVPFLYLKQNSPACSSPHGRFFCYGRSS
;
A
#
# COMPACT_ATOMS: atom_id res chain seq x y z
N MET A 1 9.01 -0.65 -13.46
CA MET A 1 7.83 0.20 -13.14
C MET A 1 6.60 -0.66 -12.85
N ILE A 2 6.13 -1.50 -13.79
CA ILE A 2 4.92 -2.33 -13.63
C ILE A 2 5.04 -3.38 -12.51
N ILE A 3 6.18 -4.08 -12.41
CA ILE A 3 6.39 -5.10 -11.36
C ILE A 3 6.30 -4.49 -9.94
N GLY A 4 6.81 -3.26 -9.76
CA GLY A 4 6.71 -2.55 -8.48
C GLY A 4 5.27 -2.18 -8.12
N PHE A 5 4.47 -1.80 -9.12
CA PHE A 5 3.04 -1.53 -8.92
C PHE A 5 2.23 -2.79 -8.62
N VAL A 6 2.57 -3.94 -9.22
CA VAL A 6 1.94 -5.21 -8.88
C VAL A 6 2.21 -5.56 -7.42
N ILE A 7 3.45 -5.44 -6.95
CA ILE A 7 3.81 -5.68 -5.54
C ILE A 7 3.10 -4.66 -4.62
N TRP A 8 3.03 -3.40 -5.03
CA TRP A 8 2.33 -2.33 -4.31
C TRP A 8 0.83 -2.62 -4.15
N SER A 9 0.16 -3.02 -5.23
CA SER A 9 -1.26 -3.36 -5.23
C SER A 9 -1.54 -4.62 -4.39
N LEU A 10 -0.63 -5.61 -4.39
CA LEU A 10 -0.72 -6.75 -3.47
C LEU A 10 -0.68 -6.31 -2.00
N CYS A 11 0.15 -5.32 -1.64
CA CYS A 11 0.14 -4.74 -0.30
C CYS A 11 -1.19 -4.01 0.01
N ALA A 12 -1.78 -3.29 -0.95
CA ALA A 12 -3.09 -2.65 -0.78
C ALA A 12 -4.20 -3.68 -0.50
N VAL A 13 -4.15 -4.84 -1.17
CA VAL A 13 -5.09 -5.95 -0.93
C VAL A 13 -4.97 -6.47 0.50
N LEU A 14 -3.76 -6.58 1.06
CA LEU A 14 -3.55 -7.01 2.45
C LEU A 14 -4.23 -6.03 3.44
N PHE A 15 -4.13 -4.72 3.20
CA PHE A 15 -4.82 -3.72 4.02
C PHE A 15 -6.34 -3.83 3.92
N PHE A 16 -6.88 -4.13 2.75
CA PHE A 16 -8.31 -4.40 2.57
C PHE A 16 -8.77 -5.65 3.34
N VAL A 17 -7.99 -6.73 3.32
CA VAL A 17 -8.30 -7.95 4.07
C VAL A 17 -8.34 -7.68 5.57
N ILE A 18 -7.39 -6.89 6.10
CA ILE A 18 -7.38 -6.48 7.52
C ILE A 18 -8.66 -5.72 7.86
N GLY A 19 -9.07 -4.74 7.03
CA GLY A 19 -10.31 -3.99 7.25
C GLY A 19 -11.58 -4.88 7.24
N VAL A 20 -11.66 -5.89 6.37
CA VAL A 20 -12.78 -6.85 6.36
C VAL A 20 -12.77 -7.75 7.60
N VAL A 21 -11.60 -8.20 8.04
CA VAL A 21 -11.46 -9.00 9.26
C VAL A 21 -11.86 -8.18 10.49
N ASP A 22 -11.51 -6.90 10.52
CA ASP A 22 -11.88 -5.97 11.58
C ASP A 22 -13.40 -5.79 11.68
N LEU A 23 -14.12 -5.69 10.54
CA LEU A 23 -15.59 -5.64 10.52
C LEU A 23 -16.24 -6.90 11.11
N LYS A 24 -15.67 -8.09 10.85
CA LYS A 24 -16.23 -9.35 11.34
C LYS A 24 -15.80 -9.69 12.76
N SER A 25 -14.79 -9.02 13.30
CA SER A 25 -14.31 -9.28 14.65
C SER A 25 -15.34 -8.84 15.69
N LYS A 26 -15.61 -9.71 16.66
CA LYS A 26 -16.43 -9.40 17.85
C LYS A 26 -15.60 -8.89 19.03
N LYS A 27 -14.27 -8.87 18.88
CA LYS A 27 -13.31 -8.37 19.87
C LYS A 27 -12.85 -6.98 19.43
N PRO A 28 -12.55 -6.07 20.38
CA PRO A 28 -12.01 -4.76 20.02
C PRO A 28 -10.68 -4.96 19.31
N VAL A 29 -10.62 -4.57 18.03
CA VAL A 29 -9.40 -4.70 17.23
C VAL A 29 -8.44 -3.59 17.60
N GLY A 30 -7.21 -3.94 17.94
CA GLY A 30 -6.23 -2.94 18.36
C GLY A 30 -5.84 -2.06 17.18
N PHE A 31 -6.06 -0.74 17.30
CA PHE A 31 -5.51 0.23 16.35
C PHE A 31 -3.97 0.22 16.33
N PHE A 32 -3.35 -0.17 17.46
CA PHE A 32 -1.90 -0.29 17.63
C PHE A 32 -1.58 -1.46 18.59
N THR A 33 -0.56 -2.26 18.27
CA THR A 33 -0.06 -3.33 19.16
C THR A 33 0.59 -2.73 20.40
N GLY A 34 -0.14 -2.66 21.51
CA GLY A 34 0.41 -2.21 22.79
C GLY A 34 -0.53 -1.33 23.62
N VAL A 35 -1.59 -0.80 23.02
CA VAL A 35 -2.58 0.00 23.75
C VAL A 35 -3.77 -0.89 24.09
N LYS A 36 -4.03 -1.09 25.39
CA LYS A 36 -5.26 -1.77 25.83
C LYS A 36 -6.44 -0.90 25.36
N PRO A 37 -7.35 -1.41 24.53
CA PRO A 37 -8.52 -0.64 24.16
C PRO A 37 -9.25 -0.27 25.46
N PRO A 38 -9.62 1.01 25.65
CA PRO A 38 -10.44 1.42 26.79
C PRO A 38 -11.72 0.58 26.80
N LYS A 39 -12.47 0.57 27.91
CA LYS A 39 -13.70 -0.23 28.01
C LYS A 39 -14.77 0.35 27.07
N ILE A 40 -14.68 0.01 25.79
CA ILE A 40 -15.60 0.48 24.76
C ILE A 40 -16.89 -0.30 24.96
N THR A 41 -17.96 0.41 25.33
CA THR A 41 -19.33 -0.12 25.42
C THR A 41 -19.80 -0.69 24.08
N ASP A 42 -19.37 -0.09 22.96
CA ASP A 42 -19.77 -0.44 21.59
C ASP A 42 -18.62 -0.93 20.71
N VAL A 43 -18.21 -2.19 20.92
CA VAL A 43 -17.16 -2.86 20.13
C VAL A 43 -17.47 -2.86 18.63
N LYS A 44 -18.74 -3.00 18.24
CA LYS A 44 -19.17 -2.99 16.82
C LYS A 44 -18.88 -1.67 16.13
N ASN A 45 -19.20 -0.54 16.78
CA ASN A 45 -19.04 0.77 16.16
C ASN A 45 -17.56 1.15 16.05
N TYR A 46 -16.78 0.79 17.08
CA TYR A 46 -15.33 0.93 17.05
C TYR A 46 -14.69 0.12 15.92
N ASN A 47 -15.00 -1.17 15.81
CA ASN A 47 -14.46 -2.03 14.75
C ASN A 47 -14.85 -1.53 13.34
N LYS A 48 -16.04 -0.93 13.20
CA LYS A 48 -16.46 -0.28 11.95
C LYS A 48 -15.63 0.96 11.61
N ALA A 49 -15.29 1.77 12.60
CA ALA A 49 -14.41 2.93 12.41
C ALA A 49 -12.98 2.50 12.03
N VAL A 50 -12.44 1.47 12.69
CA VAL A 50 -11.11 0.91 12.37
C VAL A 50 -11.09 0.32 10.95
N ALA A 51 -12.12 -0.42 10.57
CA ALA A 51 -12.23 -0.94 9.21
C ALA A 51 -12.30 0.18 8.15
N MET A 52 -13.08 1.24 8.42
CA MET A 52 -13.14 2.41 7.54
C MET A 52 -11.78 3.08 7.40
N LEU A 53 -11.00 3.15 8.47
CA LEU A 53 -9.63 3.68 8.41
C LEU A 53 -8.76 2.84 7.47
N TRP A 54 -8.76 1.51 7.60
CA TRP A 54 -7.99 0.64 6.69
C TRP A 54 -8.43 0.74 5.23
N PHE A 55 -9.74 0.88 4.96
CA PHE A 55 -10.23 1.09 3.60
C PHE A 55 -9.78 2.43 3.02
N VAL A 56 -9.88 3.51 3.78
CA VAL A 56 -9.43 4.84 3.36
C VAL A 56 -7.92 4.82 3.08
N THR A 57 -7.13 4.19 3.97
CA THR A 57 -5.69 4.02 3.75
C THR A 57 -5.40 3.25 2.47
N GLY A 58 -6.07 2.12 2.22
CA GLY A 58 -5.91 1.34 0.99
C GLY A 58 -6.23 2.15 -0.28
N ILE A 59 -7.33 2.91 -0.27
CA ILE A 59 -7.72 3.77 -1.41
C ILE A 59 -6.69 4.87 -1.65
N VAL A 60 -6.25 5.57 -0.61
CA VAL A 60 -5.22 6.61 -0.71
C VAL A 60 -3.91 6.02 -1.21
N PHE A 61 -3.55 4.81 -0.76
CA PHE A 61 -2.34 4.11 -1.18
C PHE A 61 -2.37 3.72 -2.67
N GLU A 62 -3.51 3.25 -3.17
CA GLU A 62 -3.69 2.94 -4.60
C GLU A 62 -3.65 4.23 -5.44
N LEU A 63 -4.32 5.30 -4.98
CA LEU A 63 -4.32 6.61 -5.64
C LEU A 63 -2.94 7.27 -5.72
N ILE A 64 -2.03 7.00 -4.78
CA ILE A 64 -0.64 7.45 -4.82
C ILE A 64 0.20 6.55 -5.74
N GLY A 65 -0.10 5.25 -5.80
CA GLY A 65 0.60 4.29 -6.67
C GLY A 65 0.40 4.59 -8.16
N VAL A 66 -0.78 5.08 -8.55
CA VAL A 66 -1.10 5.46 -9.94
C VAL A 66 -0.20 6.59 -10.50
N PRO A 67 -0.11 7.79 -9.90
CA PRO A 67 0.80 8.83 -10.37
C PRO A 67 2.26 8.41 -10.27
N PHE A 68 2.64 7.55 -9.30
CA PHE A 68 3.99 6.98 -9.24
C PHE A 68 4.33 6.07 -10.45
N LEU A 69 3.33 5.41 -11.04
CA LEU A 69 3.49 4.59 -12.25
C LEU A 69 3.60 5.45 -13.52
N TYR A 70 2.87 6.56 -13.59
CA TYR A 70 2.88 7.49 -14.72
C TYR A 70 4.05 8.47 -14.70
N LEU A 71 4.66 8.71 -13.52
CA LEU A 71 5.96 9.36 -13.43
C LEU A 71 7.00 8.43 -14.05
N LYS A 72 7.24 8.59 -15.36
CA LYS A 72 8.37 7.99 -16.07
C LYS A 72 9.62 8.22 -15.23
N GLN A 73 10.11 7.17 -14.57
CA GLN A 73 11.47 7.16 -14.05
C GLN A 73 12.38 7.30 -15.27
N ASN A 74 12.73 8.54 -15.61
CA ASN A 74 13.87 8.79 -16.48
C ASN A 74 15.09 8.45 -15.63
N SER A 75 15.43 7.16 -15.54
CA SER A 75 16.63 6.70 -14.89
C SER A 75 17.81 7.50 -15.45
N PRO A 76 18.52 8.30 -14.64
CA PRO A 76 19.74 8.96 -15.09
C PRO A 76 20.92 7.98 -15.21
N ALA A 77 20.66 6.66 -15.14
CA ALA A 77 21.67 5.64 -15.41
C ALA A 77 22.20 5.72 -16.86
N CYS A 78 21.41 6.25 -17.80
CA CYS A 78 21.86 6.54 -19.17
C CYS A 78 22.33 7.99 -19.39
N SER A 79 22.36 8.85 -18.36
CA SER A 79 22.93 10.20 -18.46
C SER A 79 24.35 10.31 -17.89
N SER A 80 24.87 9.25 -17.26
CA SER A 80 26.29 9.19 -16.89
C SER A 80 27.13 8.69 -18.09
N PRO A 81 28.27 9.33 -18.41
CA PRO A 81 29.10 8.97 -19.57
C PRO A 81 29.55 7.50 -19.61
N HIS A 82 29.56 6.80 -18.47
CA HIS A 82 29.93 5.39 -18.37
C HIS A 82 28.80 4.38 -18.64
N GLY A 83 27.52 4.78 -18.64
CA GLY A 83 26.39 3.86 -18.86
C GLY A 83 26.07 3.55 -20.33
N ARG A 84 26.66 4.28 -21.28
CA ARG A 84 26.35 4.16 -22.71
C ARG A 84 26.87 2.88 -23.38
N PHE A 85 27.89 2.22 -22.82
CA PHE A 85 28.48 1.05 -23.44
C PHE A 85 27.57 -0.20 -23.37
N PHE A 86 26.67 -0.27 -22.39
CA PHE A 86 25.83 -1.44 -22.19
C PHE A 86 24.55 -1.44 -23.05
N CYS A 87 24.13 -0.29 -23.57
CA CYS A 87 22.88 -0.17 -24.34
C CYS A 87 23.03 -0.40 -25.85
N TYR A 88 24.23 -0.25 -26.42
CA TYR A 88 24.42 -0.39 -27.88
C TYR A 88 24.80 -1.82 -28.33
N GLY A 89 25.01 -2.74 -27.39
CA GLY A 89 25.38 -4.14 -27.69
C GLY A 89 24.22 -5.08 -28.01
N ARG A 90 22.99 -4.57 -28.17
CA ARG A 90 21.80 -5.41 -28.40
C ARG A 90 20.87 -4.86 -29.48
N SER A 91 21.42 -4.66 -30.66
CA SER A 91 20.66 -4.56 -31.91
C SER A 91 21.61 -4.88 -33.06
N SER A 92 21.88 -6.18 -33.23
CA SER A 92 22.29 -6.74 -34.53
C SER A 92 21.05 -6.88 -35.42
#